data_AF-A0A0K1QDG8-F1
#
_entry.id   AF-A0A0K1QDG8-F1
#
_cell.length_a   1.000
_cell.length_b   1.000
_cell.length_c   1.000
_cell.angle_alpha   90.00
_cell.angle_beta   90.00
_cell.angle_gamma   90.00
#
_symmetry.space_group_name_H-M   'P 1'
#
loop_
_entity.id
_entity.type
_entity.pdbx_description
1 polymer ?
#
loop_
_entity_poly.entity_id
_entity_poly.type
_entity_poly.pdbx_seq_one_letter_code
_entity_poly.pdbx_strand_id
1 'polypeptide(L)'
;MLITKINDDGSLGAWVGTTDLPEPRKRHVVTALGDSLYVLGGAGVNGVERSTTAFSVRVLADAGTTSFQTLPTLSFGVFDSVACRTNQRLYVFSPSTDAVNIATIQSSRIGAWVPQDGLTSGTLTWYGSQAIVGDHAFWFGPGTRAMTAKIGANGTLEAWKAIAATPVGASNAIPQVVTVGQRLYLVGTSSDTSSGSNLVYVADVGTDGALGAWQQVEPFPVPRYQYRALAHDGFIYVLGGLGDADGKALSSVYFTKTKSDGTLDLWQEATSLPEWRTYEYGVVTP
;
A
#
# COMPACT_ATOMS: atom_id res chain seq x y z
N MET A 1 7.83 -12.11 12.04
CA MET A 1 7.67 -10.84 11.25
C MET A 1 9.03 -10.15 11.11
N LEU A 2 9.25 -9.19 10.20
CA LEU A 2 10.51 -8.42 10.12
C LEU A 2 10.24 -6.92 10.26
N ILE A 3 11.13 -6.22 10.95
CA ILE A 3 11.15 -4.75 11.07
C ILE A 3 12.58 -4.23 10.89
N THR A 4 12.71 -2.99 10.44
CA THR A 4 13.98 -2.28 10.45
C THR A 4 13.74 -0.83 10.84
N LYS A 5 14.76 -0.17 11.39
CA LYS A 5 14.76 1.26 11.64
C LYS A 5 15.02 2.01 10.32
N ILE A 6 14.28 3.10 10.10
CA ILE A 6 14.62 4.11 9.08
C ILE A 6 15.44 5.20 9.77
N ASN A 7 16.62 5.50 9.24
CA ASN A 7 17.48 6.59 9.73
C ASN A 7 17.04 7.93 9.14
N ASP A 8 17.50 9.04 9.73
CA ASP A 8 17.10 10.40 9.32
C ASP A 8 17.48 10.74 7.86
N ASP A 9 18.47 10.05 7.30
CA ASP A 9 18.89 10.18 5.90
C ASP A 9 18.12 9.25 4.94
N GLY A 10 17.13 8.51 5.46
CA GLY A 10 16.33 7.54 4.74
C GLY A 10 16.96 6.15 4.63
N SER A 11 18.22 5.95 5.02
CA SER A 11 18.85 4.63 5.00
C SER A 11 18.18 3.67 6.00
N LEU A 12 18.28 2.37 5.74
CA LEU A 12 17.71 1.34 6.61
C LEU A 12 18.76 0.77 7.55
N GLY A 13 18.36 0.44 8.78
CA GLY A 13 19.15 -0.37 9.70
C GLY A 13 19.11 -1.86 9.37
N ALA A 14 19.70 -2.66 10.27
CA ALA A 14 19.59 -4.11 10.18
C ALA A 14 18.13 -4.57 10.39
N TRP A 15 17.71 -5.54 9.58
CA TRP A 15 16.41 -6.18 9.75
C TRP A 15 16.42 -7.11 10.96
N VAL A 16 15.41 -6.96 11.81
CA VAL A 16 15.24 -7.74 13.04
C VAL A 16 13.97 -8.57 12.93
N GLY A 17 14.08 -9.84 13.32
CA GLY A 17 12.94 -10.73 13.50
C GLY A 17 12.13 -10.34 14.73
N THR A 18 10.81 -10.25 14.57
CA THR A 18 9.87 -9.94 15.65
C THR A 18 8.78 -11.00 15.77
N THR A 19 7.79 -10.78 16.63
CA THR A 19 6.69 -11.71 16.91
C THR A 19 6.03 -12.22 15.62
N ASP A 20 5.85 -13.53 15.55
CA ASP A 20 5.17 -14.17 14.43
C ASP A 20 3.67 -13.92 14.44
N LEU A 21 3.09 -13.90 13.24
CA LEU A 21 1.65 -13.77 13.08
C LEU A 21 0.94 -14.93 13.78
N PRO A 22 -0.21 -14.70 14.45
CA PRO A 22 -0.95 -15.77 15.13
C PRO A 22 -1.36 -16.92 14.21
N GLU A 23 -1.52 -16.62 12.92
CA GLU A 23 -1.75 -17.60 11.87
C GLU A 23 -1.01 -17.19 10.60
N PRO A 24 -0.44 -18.15 9.85
CA PRO A 24 0.23 -17.86 8.59
C PRO A 24 -0.78 -17.40 7.54
N ARG A 25 -0.44 -16.29 6.87
CA ARG A 25 -1.30 -15.62 5.89
C ARG A 25 -0.49 -14.91 4.81
N LYS A 26 -1.06 -14.82 3.61
CA LYS A 26 -0.57 -14.01 2.50
C LYS A 26 -1.62 -13.05 1.99
N ARG A 27 -1.21 -12.04 1.21
CA ARG A 27 -2.12 -11.07 0.56
C ARG A 27 -3.03 -10.35 1.58
N HIS A 28 -2.54 -10.23 2.82
CA HIS A 28 -3.20 -9.55 3.92
C HIS A 28 -2.91 -8.05 3.86
N VAL A 29 -3.79 -7.26 4.44
CA VAL A 29 -3.59 -5.82 4.59
C VAL A 29 -2.76 -5.58 5.83
N VAL A 30 -1.76 -4.70 5.74
CA VAL A 30 -1.07 -4.15 6.92
C VAL A 30 -1.20 -2.64 6.90
N THR A 31 -1.53 -2.05 8.03
CA THR A 31 -1.52 -0.59 8.24
C THR A 31 -0.97 -0.27 9.62
N ALA A 32 -0.52 0.96 9.83
CA ALA A 32 0.01 1.40 11.11
C ALA A 32 -0.76 2.62 11.65
N LEU A 33 -0.83 2.69 12.97
CA LEU A 33 -1.50 3.76 13.69
C LEU A 33 -0.83 3.92 15.05
N GLY A 34 -0.19 5.09 15.23
CA GLY A 34 0.66 5.33 16.38
C GLY A 34 1.78 4.29 16.42
N ASP A 35 1.98 3.69 17.57
CA ASP A 35 2.96 2.62 17.76
C ASP A 35 2.41 1.22 17.47
N SER A 36 1.28 1.10 16.75
CA SER A 36 0.63 -0.19 16.53
C SER A 36 0.47 -0.52 15.05
N LEU A 37 0.75 -1.78 14.69
CA LEU A 37 0.45 -2.35 13.39
C LEU A 37 -0.86 -3.12 13.45
N TYR A 38 -1.61 -3.08 12.37
CA TYR A 38 -2.88 -3.79 12.20
C TYR A 38 -2.80 -4.68 10.98
N VAL A 39 -3.15 -5.94 11.15
CA VAL A 39 -3.06 -6.97 10.11
C VAL A 39 -4.46 -7.51 9.86
N LEU A 40 -4.97 -7.31 8.65
CA LEU A 40 -6.38 -7.54 8.33
C LEU A 40 -6.52 -8.53 7.16
N GLY A 41 -7.35 -9.55 7.36
CA GLY A 41 -7.69 -10.58 6.38
C GLY A 41 -6.47 -11.28 5.75
N GLY A 42 -6.54 -11.48 4.44
CA GLY A 42 -5.61 -12.29 3.67
C GLY A 42 -6.13 -13.71 3.43
N ALA A 43 -5.25 -14.55 2.89
CA ALA A 43 -5.51 -15.96 2.65
C ALA A 43 -4.66 -16.83 3.60
N GLY A 44 -5.29 -17.77 4.29
CA GLY A 44 -4.61 -18.74 5.14
C GLY A 44 -3.91 -19.85 4.35
N VAL A 45 -3.07 -20.65 5.01
CA VAL A 45 -2.29 -21.74 4.39
C VAL A 45 -3.13 -22.84 3.73
N ASN A 46 -4.38 -23.01 4.14
CA ASN A 46 -5.30 -24.00 3.57
C ASN A 46 -6.04 -23.48 2.32
N GLY A 47 -5.64 -22.33 1.77
CA GLY A 47 -6.31 -21.71 0.62
C GLY A 47 -7.65 -21.07 0.96
N VAL A 48 -7.99 -20.91 2.24
CA VAL A 48 -9.13 -20.08 2.67
C VAL A 48 -8.76 -18.63 2.37
N GLU A 49 -9.15 -18.18 1.19
CA GLU A 49 -9.10 -16.78 0.79
C GLU A 49 -10.16 -15.99 1.57
N ARG A 50 -9.99 -14.67 1.65
CA ARG A 50 -10.97 -13.75 2.24
C ARG A 50 -11.18 -14.02 3.74
N SER A 51 -10.11 -14.04 4.52
CA SER A 51 -10.25 -14.06 5.97
C SER A 51 -10.88 -12.76 6.48
N THR A 52 -11.75 -12.88 7.50
CA THR A 52 -12.30 -11.76 8.27
C THR A 52 -11.46 -11.43 9.51
N THR A 53 -10.41 -12.20 9.79
CA THR A 53 -9.62 -12.05 11.00
C THR A 53 -8.75 -10.79 10.97
N ALA A 54 -8.72 -10.10 12.08
CA ALA A 54 -7.98 -8.86 12.28
C ALA A 54 -7.13 -8.97 13.54
N PHE A 55 -5.88 -8.53 13.45
CA PHE A 55 -4.95 -8.49 14.58
C PHE A 55 -4.33 -7.10 14.74
N SER A 56 -3.90 -6.78 15.95
CA SER A 56 -3.00 -5.67 16.21
C SER A 56 -1.77 -6.11 16.98
N VAL A 57 -0.67 -5.41 16.80
CA VAL A 57 0.56 -5.60 17.56
C VAL A 57 1.23 -4.25 17.77
N ARG A 58 1.75 -3.99 18.97
CA ARG A 58 2.48 -2.76 19.27
C ARG A 58 3.96 -2.92 18.94
N VAL A 59 4.52 -1.94 18.24
CA VAL A 59 5.95 -1.76 17.95
C VAL A 59 6.60 -1.02 19.12
N LEU A 60 7.71 -1.56 19.61
CA LEU A 60 8.47 -1.02 20.72
C LEU A 60 9.63 -0.15 20.23
N ALA A 61 10.12 0.75 21.08
CA ALA A 61 11.17 1.71 20.73
C ALA A 61 12.51 1.06 20.34
N ASP A 62 12.74 -0.18 20.77
CA ASP A 62 13.92 -1.00 20.47
C ASP A 62 13.77 -1.83 19.18
N ALA A 63 12.78 -1.52 18.35
CA ALA A 63 12.40 -2.29 17.17
C ALA A 63 11.93 -3.73 17.49
N GLY A 64 11.48 -4.00 18.72
CA GLY A 64 10.72 -5.20 19.07
C GLY A 64 9.21 -5.04 18.86
N THR A 65 8.44 -6.09 19.16
CA THR A 65 6.97 -6.02 19.20
C THR A 65 6.39 -6.73 20.42
N THR A 66 5.18 -6.33 20.83
CA THR A 66 4.39 -7.08 21.82
C THR A 66 3.79 -8.35 21.22
N SER A 67 3.04 -9.12 22.02
CA SER A 67 2.15 -10.16 21.50
C SER A 67 1.00 -9.56 20.69
N PHE A 68 0.54 -10.29 19.68
CA PHE A 68 -0.64 -9.92 18.91
C PHE A 68 -1.92 -9.98 19.75
N GLN A 69 -2.83 -9.03 19.49
CA GLN A 69 -4.19 -9.01 20.03
C GLN A 69 -5.19 -9.27 18.91
N THR A 70 -6.16 -10.14 19.16
CA THR A 70 -7.30 -10.36 18.27
C THR A 70 -8.28 -9.19 18.34
N LEU A 71 -8.64 -8.66 17.17
CA LEU A 71 -9.61 -7.59 17.01
C LEU A 71 -10.97 -8.15 16.56
N PRO A 72 -12.05 -7.35 16.64
CA PRO A 72 -13.32 -7.70 16.02
C PRO A 72 -13.15 -8.05 14.54
N THR A 73 -13.85 -9.09 14.08
CA THR A 73 -13.79 -9.54 12.70
C THR A 73 -14.36 -8.50 11.74
N LEU A 74 -13.79 -8.43 10.54
CA LEU A 74 -14.35 -7.67 9.42
C LEU A 74 -15.75 -8.19 9.06
N SER A 75 -16.60 -7.29 8.57
CA SER A 75 -17.96 -7.61 8.12
C SER A 75 -17.99 -8.49 6.86
N PHE A 76 -16.89 -8.53 6.12
CA PHE A 76 -16.61 -9.48 5.05
C PHE A 76 -15.10 -9.70 4.90
N GLY A 77 -14.72 -10.82 4.30
CA GLY A 77 -13.32 -11.18 4.14
C GLY A 77 -12.56 -10.30 3.15
N VAL A 78 -11.35 -9.89 3.51
CA VAL A 78 -10.50 -9.02 2.68
C VAL A 78 -9.24 -9.76 2.22
N PHE A 79 -8.80 -9.52 0.99
CA PHE A 79 -7.52 -9.99 0.43
C PHE A 79 -7.13 -9.07 -0.74
N ASP A 80 -5.83 -8.94 -1.04
CA ASP A 80 -5.29 -7.98 -2.04
C ASP A 80 -5.83 -6.57 -1.90
N SER A 81 -6.07 -6.21 -0.65
CA SER A 81 -6.67 -4.95 -0.28
C SER A 81 -5.56 -4.01 0.18
N VAL A 82 -5.79 -2.72 0.03
CA VAL A 82 -4.92 -1.70 0.62
C VAL A 82 -5.73 -1.01 1.70
N ALA A 83 -5.04 -0.62 2.77
CA ALA A 83 -5.59 0.21 3.81
C ALA A 83 -5.08 1.63 3.62
N CYS A 84 -5.97 2.61 3.71
CA CYS A 84 -5.56 4.00 3.82
C CYS A 84 -6.29 4.68 4.98
N ARG A 85 -5.67 5.73 5.50
CA ARG A 85 -6.09 6.43 6.71
C ARG A 85 -6.35 7.90 6.42
N THR A 86 -7.42 8.43 7.00
CA THR A 86 -7.54 9.87 7.25
C THR A 86 -8.24 10.08 8.59
N ASN A 87 -7.81 11.09 9.35
CA ASN A 87 -8.34 11.41 10.68
C ASN A 87 -8.40 10.16 11.61
N GLN A 88 -9.57 9.92 12.19
CA GLN A 88 -9.91 8.80 13.07
C GLN A 88 -10.53 7.63 12.30
N ARG A 89 -10.15 7.35 11.04
CA ARG A 89 -10.75 6.26 10.26
C ARG A 89 -9.77 5.47 9.42
N LEU A 90 -10.02 4.17 9.37
CA LEU A 90 -9.35 3.22 8.51
C LEU A 90 -10.30 2.79 7.39
N TYR A 91 -9.82 2.89 6.17
CA TYR A 91 -10.54 2.47 4.98
C TYR A 91 -9.84 1.25 4.42
N VAL A 92 -10.57 0.15 4.27
CA VAL A 92 -10.08 -1.08 3.65
C VAL A 92 -10.96 -1.39 2.45
N PHE A 93 -10.35 -1.38 1.27
CA PHE A 93 -11.06 -1.59 0.02
C PHE A 93 -10.76 -3.00 -0.48
N SER A 94 -11.79 -3.79 -0.71
CA SER A 94 -11.66 -5.14 -1.27
C SER A 94 -12.10 -5.14 -2.74
N PRO A 95 -11.16 -5.22 -3.70
CA PRO A 95 -11.49 -5.25 -5.13
C PRO A 95 -12.33 -6.48 -5.52
N SER A 96 -12.24 -7.55 -4.73
CA SER A 96 -12.84 -8.85 -5.04
C SER A 96 -14.34 -8.98 -4.74
N THR A 97 -14.87 -8.03 -3.96
CA THR A 97 -16.26 -8.02 -3.48
C THR A 97 -16.99 -6.74 -3.87
N ASP A 98 -16.38 -5.85 -4.65
CA ASP A 98 -16.90 -4.51 -4.97
C ASP A 98 -17.39 -3.75 -3.72
N ALA A 99 -16.69 -3.93 -2.59
CA ALA A 99 -17.13 -3.44 -1.29
C ALA A 99 -16.01 -2.70 -0.55
N VAL A 100 -16.40 -1.64 0.15
CA VAL A 100 -15.51 -0.85 1.02
C VAL A 100 -15.90 -1.11 2.47
N ASN A 101 -14.92 -1.52 3.29
CA ASN A 101 -15.04 -1.57 4.73
C ASN A 101 -14.46 -0.28 5.33
N ILE A 102 -15.26 0.45 6.12
CA ILE A 102 -14.77 1.57 6.92
C ILE A 102 -14.83 1.17 8.39
N ALA A 103 -13.73 1.31 9.11
CA ALA A 103 -13.75 1.26 10.57
C ALA A 103 -13.35 2.60 11.16
N THR A 104 -14.03 2.97 12.25
CA THR A 104 -13.59 4.11 13.06
C THR A 104 -12.39 3.68 13.90
N ILE A 105 -11.33 4.47 13.84
CA ILE A 105 -10.17 4.40 14.72
C ILE A 105 -10.46 5.29 15.94
N GLN A 106 -10.48 4.71 17.14
CA GLN A 106 -10.47 5.46 18.39
C GLN A 106 -9.15 5.21 19.13
N SER A 107 -8.25 6.19 19.10
CA SER A 107 -6.90 6.07 19.66
C SER A 107 -6.10 4.93 19.01
N SER A 108 -5.97 3.76 19.65
CA SER A 108 -5.32 2.55 19.14
C SER A 108 -6.30 1.38 18.94
N ARG A 109 -7.61 1.64 18.92
CA ARG A 109 -8.64 0.59 18.74
C ARG A 109 -9.40 0.81 17.43
N ILE A 110 -9.49 -0.26 16.65
CA ILE A 110 -10.40 -0.34 15.50
C ILE A 110 -11.79 -0.71 16.05
N GLY A 111 -12.77 0.18 15.82
CA GLY A 111 -14.17 -0.06 16.14
C GLY A 111 -14.82 -1.06 15.17
N ALA A 112 -16.14 -1.22 15.27
CA ALA A 112 -16.86 -2.10 14.35
C ALA A 112 -16.69 -1.65 12.88
N TRP A 113 -16.56 -2.63 11.99
CA TRP A 113 -16.48 -2.41 10.55
C TRP A 113 -17.87 -2.12 9.97
N VAL A 114 -18.00 -1.00 9.27
CA VAL A 114 -19.23 -0.57 8.61
C VAL A 114 -19.03 -0.72 7.10
N PRO A 115 -19.84 -1.56 6.42
CA PRO A 115 -19.80 -1.65 4.97
C PRO A 115 -20.30 -0.35 4.35
N GLN A 116 -19.75 0.01 3.19
CA GLN A 116 -20.29 1.06 2.33
C GLN A 116 -20.64 0.45 0.98
N ASP A 117 -21.90 0.02 0.87
CA ASP A 117 -22.41 -0.63 -0.35
C ASP A 117 -22.75 0.42 -1.42
N GLY A 118 -22.69 0.02 -2.69
CA GLY A 118 -23.17 0.84 -3.81
C GLY A 118 -22.27 2.02 -4.20
N LEU A 119 -21.06 2.13 -3.66
CA LEU A 119 -20.10 3.19 -4.02
C LEU A 119 -19.45 3.00 -5.39
N THR A 120 -19.56 1.80 -5.97
CA THR A 120 -18.83 1.41 -7.19
C THR A 120 -19.79 0.90 -8.26
N SER A 121 -19.64 1.38 -9.50
CA SER A 121 -20.37 0.87 -10.67
C SER A 121 -19.78 -0.44 -11.26
N GLY A 122 -19.32 -1.36 -10.41
CA GLY A 122 -18.67 -2.61 -10.84
C GLY A 122 -17.27 -2.43 -11.49
N THR A 123 -16.57 -1.33 -11.17
CA THR A 123 -15.31 -0.96 -11.82
C THR A 123 -14.06 -1.22 -10.97
N LEU A 124 -14.20 -1.41 -9.65
CA LEU A 124 -13.09 -1.79 -8.75
C LEU A 124 -12.82 -3.30 -8.78
N THR A 125 -13.05 -3.97 -9.90
CA THR A 125 -13.19 -5.43 -9.99
C THR A 125 -11.86 -6.20 -10.10
N TRP A 126 -10.71 -5.53 -9.94
CA TRP A 126 -9.38 -6.09 -10.22
C TRP A 126 -8.31 -5.55 -9.28
N TYR A 127 -7.17 -6.24 -9.21
CA TYR A 127 -5.97 -5.81 -8.48
C TYR A 127 -5.70 -4.30 -8.69
N GLY A 128 -5.49 -3.57 -7.61
CA GLY A 128 -5.25 -2.14 -7.67
C GLY A 128 -4.50 -1.63 -6.46
N SER A 129 -3.83 -0.50 -6.63
CA SER A 129 -3.18 0.22 -5.54
C SER A 129 -4.00 1.45 -5.16
N GLN A 130 -3.88 1.88 -3.92
CA GLN A 130 -4.73 2.92 -3.36
C GLN A 130 -3.92 3.90 -2.53
N ALA A 131 -4.42 5.13 -2.46
CA ALA A 131 -3.80 6.22 -1.73
C ALA A 131 -4.86 7.15 -1.16
N ILE A 132 -4.47 7.94 -0.14
CA ILE A 132 -5.24 9.10 0.32
C ILE A 132 -4.35 10.33 0.24
N VAL A 133 -4.89 11.40 -0.33
CA VAL A 133 -4.27 12.74 -0.31
C VAL A 133 -5.35 13.74 0.09
N GLY A 134 -5.11 14.47 1.19
CA GLY A 134 -6.12 15.34 1.78
C GLY A 134 -7.40 14.58 2.17
N ASP A 135 -8.53 15.04 1.65
CA ASP A 135 -9.86 14.45 1.83
C ASP A 135 -10.28 13.58 0.62
N HIS A 136 -9.34 13.06 -0.16
CA HIS A 136 -9.65 12.22 -1.33
C HIS A 136 -8.95 10.86 -1.23
N ALA A 137 -9.73 9.81 -1.49
CA ALA A 137 -9.23 8.47 -1.75
C ALA A 137 -9.02 8.27 -3.25
N PHE A 138 -7.95 7.60 -3.61
CA PHE A 138 -7.58 7.28 -4.99
C PHE A 138 -7.43 5.77 -5.15
N TRP A 139 -7.86 5.27 -6.29
CA TRP A 139 -7.65 3.88 -6.70
C TRP A 139 -7.08 3.85 -8.11
N PHE A 140 -6.04 3.04 -8.27
CA PHE A 140 -5.35 2.78 -9.52
C PHE A 140 -5.43 1.30 -9.83
N GLY A 141 -6.15 0.96 -10.89
CA GLY A 141 -6.37 -0.41 -11.33
C GLY A 141 -5.44 -0.83 -12.46
N PRO A 142 -5.73 -1.98 -13.10
CA PRO A 142 -4.97 -2.44 -14.25
C PRO A 142 -5.07 -1.47 -15.44
N GLY A 143 -3.95 -1.30 -16.13
CA GLY A 143 -3.81 -0.39 -17.25
C GLY A 143 -3.98 1.06 -16.85
N THR A 144 -4.79 1.79 -17.60
CA THR A 144 -4.94 3.25 -17.44
C THR A 144 -6.02 3.66 -16.44
N ARG A 145 -6.63 2.69 -15.74
CA ARG A 145 -7.81 2.93 -14.89
C ARG A 145 -7.43 3.67 -13.61
N ALA A 146 -8.04 4.82 -13.39
CA ALA A 146 -7.90 5.61 -12.18
C ALA A 146 -9.26 6.15 -11.72
N MET A 147 -9.50 6.13 -10.41
CA MET A 147 -10.72 6.62 -9.78
C MET A 147 -10.38 7.47 -8.56
N THR A 148 -11.24 8.44 -8.24
CA THR A 148 -11.20 9.19 -6.97
C THR A 148 -12.57 9.21 -6.29
N ALA A 149 -12.56 9.28 -4.96
CA ALA A 149 -13.74 9.51 -4.14
C ALA A 149 -13.42 10.51 -3.03
N LYS A 150 -14.27 11.53 -2.87
CA LYS A 150 -14.16 12.47 -1.76
C LYS A 150 -14.57 11.78 -0.46
N ILE A 151 -13.85 12.09 0.60
CA ILE A 151 -14.12 11.66 1.97
C ILE A 151 -14.86 12.79 2.66
N GLY A 152 -16.14 12.59 2.95
CA GLY A 152 -16.97 13.57 3.63
C GLY A 152 -16.48 13.85 5.06
N ALA A 153 -16.93 14.97 5.65
CA ALA A 153 -16.56 15.35 7.02
C ALA A 153 -16.96 14.31 8.08
N ASN A 154 -18.05 13.58 7.82
CA ASN A 154 -18.50 12.45 8.61
C ASN A 154 -17.74 11.15 8.29
N GLY A 155 -16.65 11.22 7.49
CA GLY A 155 -15.78 10.13 7.05
C GLY A 155 -16.40 9.09 6.11
N THR A 156 -17.59 9.32 5.55
CA THR A 156 -18.15 8.45 4.50
C THR A 156 -17.56 8.82 3.15
N LEU A 157 -17.41 7.85 2.25
CA LEU A 157 -16.97 8.10 0.89
C LEU A 157 -18.16 8.54 0.03
N GLU A 158 -17.93 9.52 -0.83
CA GLU A 158 -18.81 9.80 -1.97
C GLU A 158 -18.64 8.71 -3.04
N ALA A 159 -19.55 8.71 -4.03
CA ALA A 159 -19.44 7.82 -5.17
C ALA A 159 -18.11 8.02 -5.92
N TRP A 160 -17.48 6.91 -6.30
CA TRP A 160 -16.24 6.93 -7.08
C TRP A 160 -16.47 7.53 -8.46
N LYS A 161 -15.53 8.38 -8.90
CA LYS A 161 -15.53 9.03 -10.21
C LYS A 161 -14.24 8.71 -10.95
N ALA A 162 -14.35 8.47 -12.24
CA ALA A 162 -13.18 8.31 -13.10
C ALA A 162 -12.40 9.62 -13.18
N ILE A 163 -11.08 9.51 -13.12
CA ILE A 163 -10.14 10.63 -13.27
C ILE A 163 -9.21 10.38 -14.47
N ALA A 164 -8.30 11.33 -14.72
CA ALA A 164 -7.34 11.24 -15.81
C ALA A 164 -6.60 9.88 -15.79
N ALA A 165 -6.49 9.29 -16.98
CA ALA A 165 -5.78 8.03 -17.19
C ALA A 165 -4.34 8.10 -16.68
N THR A 166 -3.85 7.00 -16.13
CA THR A 166 -2.42 6.88 -15.78
C THR A 166 -1.57 6.75 -17.04
N PRO A 167 -0.27 7.09 -16.97
CA PRO A 167 0.69 6.84 -18.07
C PRO A 167 1.02 5.34 -18.23
N VAL A 168 0.43 4.47 -17.41
CA VAL A 168 0.64 3.02 -17.44
C VAL A 168 -0.25 2.41 -18.53
N GLY A 169 0.29 2.25 -19.73
CA GLY A 169 -0.48 1.86 -20.93
C GLY A 169 -0.77 0.37 -21.09
N ALA A 170 -0.07 -0.53 -20.39
CA ALA A 170 -0.24 -1.97 -20.56
C ALA A 170 -1.49 -2.48 -19.82
N SER A 171 -2.36 -3.24 -20.50
CA SER A 171 -3.72 -3.56 -20.02
C SER A 171 -3.79 -4.23 -18.65
N ASN A 172 -2.74 -4.94 -18.23
CA ASN A 172 -2.68 -5.71 -16.97
C ASN A 172 -1.66 -5.14 -15.97
N ALA A 173 -1.01 -4.02 -16.29
CA ALA A 173 -0.03 -3.42 -15.41
C ALA A 173 -0.74 -2.69 -14.25
N ILE A 174 -0.36 -3.03 -13.02
CA ILE A 174 -0.89 -2.41 -11.81
C ILE A 174 0.24 -1.63 -11.15
N PRO A 175 0.20 -0.30 -11.11
CA PRO A 175 1.23 0.47 -10.42
C PRO A 175 1.12 0.30 -8.91
N GLN A 176 2.24 0.40 -8.18
CA GLN A 176 2.17 0.71 -6.75
C GLN A 176 2.05 2.23 -6.59
N VAL A 177 1.06 2.71 -5.86
CA VAL A 177 0.93 4.13 -5.56
C VAL A 177 1.41 4.44 -4.15
N VAL A 178 2.19 5.50 -4.00
CA VAL A 178 2.59 6.05 -2.69
C VAL A 178 2.34 7.55 -2.67
N THR A 179 2.20 8.11 -1.47
CA THR A 179 1.91 9.54 -1.26
C THR A 179 3.04 10.24 -0.54
N VAL A 180 3.41 11.43 -1.01
CA VAL A 180 4.32 12.34 -0.31
C VAL A 180 3.77 13.75 -0.43
N GLY A 181 3.33 14.32 0.69
CA GLY A 181 2.63 15.62 0.69
C GLY A 181 1.36 15.58 -0.16
N GLN A 182 1.15 16.60 -0.99
CA GLN A 182 0.01 16.70 -1.93
C GLN A 182 0.27 16.03 -3.28
N ARG A 183 1.08 14.97 -3.31
CA ARG A 183 1.47 14.27 -4.55
C ARG A 183 1.24 12.78 -4.46
N LEU A 184 0.94 12.21 -5.63
CA LEU A 184 0.90 10.78 -5.87
C LEU A 184 2.10 10.38 -6.72
N TYR A 185 2.74 9.28 -6.34
CA TYR A 185 3.79 8.64 -7.11
C TYR A 185 3.34 7.26 -7.54
N LEU A 186 3.30 7.00 -8.85
CA LEU A 186 3.19 5.66 -9.40
C LEU A 186 4.59 5.10 -9.51
N VAL A 187 4.91 4.11 -8.69
CA VAL A 187 6.24 3.53 -8.56
C VAL A 187 6.22 2.17 -9.24
N GLY A 188 6.71 2.10 -10.47
CA GLY A 188 6.75 0.93 -11.34
C GLY A 188 5.39 0.34 -11.66
N THR A 189 5.39 -0.86 -12.22
CA THR A 189 4.19 -1.66 -12.45
C THR A 189 4.42 -3.12 -12.06
N SER A 190 3.40 -3.75 -11.48
CA SER A 190 3.34 -5.20 -11.29
C SER A 190 2.32 -5.80 -12.25
N SER A 191 2.69 -6.86 -12.95
CA SER A 191 1.78 -7.76 -13.65
C SER A 191 2.05 -9.21 -13.24
N ASP A 192 1.06 -10.07 -13.48
CA ASP A 192 1.13 -11.53 -13.28
C ASP A 192 1.89 -12.27 -14.39
N THR A 193 2.18 -11.57 -15.50
CA THR A 193 2.66 -12.12 -16.77
C THR A 193 4.06 -11.60 -17.14
N SER A 194 4.93 -11.38 -16.14
CA SER A 194 6.35 -11.02 -16.31
C SER A 194 6.62 -9.71 -17.07
N SER A 195 5.86 -8.65 -16.78
CA SER A 195 6.15 -7.28 -17.26
C SER A 195 6.22 -6.30 -16.09
N GLY A 196 7.34 -6.36 -15.38
CA GLY A 196 7.73 -5.36 -14.40
C GLY A 196 8.20 -4.07 -15.06
N SER A 197 8.14 -2.98 -14.31
CA SER A 197 8.69 -1.69 -14.75
C SER A 197 9.42 -1.03 -13.61
N ASN A 198 10.46 -0.27 -13.92
CA ASN A 198 11.13 0.61 -12.98
C ASN A 198 10.75 2.09 -13.11
N LEU A 199 9.86 2.42 -14.04
CA LEU A 199 9.47 3.80 -14.29
C LEU A 199 8.69 4.36 -13.11
N VAL A 200 8.95 5.62 -12.79
CA VAL A 200 8.25 6.33 -11.73
C VAL A 200 7.60 7.58 -12.31
N TYR A 201 6.35 7.82 -11.93
CA TYR A 201 5.59 8.98 -12.37
C TYR A 201 5.05 9.73 -11.17
N VAL A 202 5.04 11.05 -11.23
CA VAL A 202 4.47 11.92 -10.20
C VAL A 202 3.33 12.76 -10.79
N ALA A 203 2.30 13.00 -9.98
CA ALA A 203 1.26 13.99 -10.25
C ALA A 203 0.91 14.74 -8.97
N ASP A 204 0.71 16.06 -9.12
CA ASP A 204 0.11 16.89 -8.07
C ASP A 204 -1.38 16.57 -7.91
N VAL A 205 -1.87 16.66 -6.68
CA VAL A 205 -3.28 16.48 -6.32
C VAL A 205 -3.88 17.84 -5.94
N GLY A 206 -4.84 18.28 -6.75
CA GLY A 206 -5.65 19.47 -6.47
C GLY A 206 -6.54 19.28 -5.24
N THR A 207 -6.98 20.39 -4.65
CA THR A 207 -7.87 20.38 -3.46
C THR A 207 -9.25 19.79 -3.74
N ASP A 208 -9.63 19.69 -5.02
CA ASP A 208 -10.84 19.06 -5.52
C ASP A 208 -10.66 17.59 -5.90
N GLY A 209 -9.48 17.02 -5.64
CA GLY A 209 -9.13 15.64 -6.00
C GLY A 209 -8.74 15.45 -7.47
N ALA A 210 -8.68 16.52 -8.27
CA ALA A 210 -8.19 16.43 -9.64
C ALA A 210 -6.68 16.17 -9.67
N LEU A 211 -6.23 15.36 -10.62
CA LEU A 211 -4.81 15.11 -10.84
C LEU A 211 -4.25 16.09 -11.86
N GLY A 212 -3.06 16.61 -11.57
CA GLY A 212 -2.22 17.27 -12.56
C GLY A 212 -1.72 16.30 -13.64
N ALA A 213 -1.00 16.84 -14.62
CA ALA A 213 -0.36 16.01 -15.64
C ALA A 213 0.71 15.11 -15.00
N TRP A 214 0.71 13.83 -15.36
CA TRP A 214 1.74 12.90 -14.94
C TRP A 214 3.09 13.26 -15.57
N GLN A 215 4.14 13.29 -14.75
CA GLN A 215 5.51 13.52 -15.18
C GLN A 215 6.36 12.31 -14.83
N GLN A 216 7.13 11.80 -15.80
CA GLN A 216 8.11 10.77 -15.52
C GLN A 216 9.27 11.37 -14.73
N VAL A 217 9.67 10.70 -13.66
CA VAL A 217 10.81 11.08 -12.79
C VAL A 217 11.82 9.93 -12.73
N GLU A 218 12.87 10.10 -11.93
CA GLU A 218 14.00 9.15 -11.86
C GLU A 218 13.50 7.70 -11.61
N PRO A 219 13.77 6.76 -12.54
CA PRO A 219 13.38 5.37 -12.38
C PRO A 219 14.28 4.65 -11.38
N PHE A 220 13.78 3.61 -10.72
CA PHE A 220 14.62 2.81 -9.82
C PHE A 220 15.54 1.85 -10.62
N PRO A 221 16.65 1.34 -10.05
CA PRO A 221 17.70 0.73 -10.87
C PRO A 221 17.33 -0.60 -11.55
N VAL A 222 16.54 -1.45 -10.89
CA VAL A 222 16.24 -2.80 -11.37
C VAL A 222 14.73 -2.96 -11.61
N PRO A 223 14.27 -3.05 -12.87
CA PRO A 223 12.89 -3.39 -13.21
C PRO A 223 12.46 -4.68 -12.51
N ARG A 224 11.28 -4.62 -11.89
CA ARG A 224 10.75 -5.71 -11.08
C ARG A 224 9.23 -5.70 -11.09
N TYR A 225 8.65 -6.86 -10.80
CA TYR A 225 7.22 -7.03 -10.57
C TYR A 225 7.01 -7.72 -9.21
N GLN A 226 5.76 -7.78 -8.74
CA GLN A 226 5.42 -8.36 -7.44
C GLN A 226 6.24 -7.82 -6.24
N TYR A 227 6.61 -6.54 -6.28
CA TYR A 227 7.32 -5.85 -5.21
C TYR A 227 6.35 -5.04 -4.34
N ARG A 228 6.88 -4.39 -3.30
CA ARG A 228 6.16 -3.41 -2.50
C ARG A 228 6.85 -2.05 -2.57
N ALA A 229 6.04 -0.99 -2.62
CA ALA A 229 6.52 0.38 -2.47
C ALA A 229 5.82 1.05 -1.28
N LEU A 230 6.52 1.93 -0.59
CA LEU A 230 5.97 2.75 0.49
C LEU A 230 6.70 4.09 0.55
N ALA A 231 6.08 5.08 1.20
CA ALA A 231 6.69 6.36 1.48
C ALA A 231 6.73 6.64 2.98
N HIS A 232 7.80 7.30 3.43
CA HIS A 232 7.98 7.73 4.82
C HIS A 232 8.90 8.94 4.87
N ASP A 233 8.51 10.00 5.57
CA ASP A 233 9.30 11.22 5.79
C ASP A 233 9.98 11.80 4.54
N GLY A 234 9.24 11.83 3.43
CA GLY A 234 9.72 12.36 2.16
C GLY A 234 10.61 11.42 1.36
N PHE A 235 10.79 10.17 1.81
CA PHE A 235 11.47 9.12 1.07
C PHE A 235 10.47 8.13 0.48
N ILE A 236 10.84 7.51 -0.64
CA ILE A 236 10.13 6.41 -1.28
C ILE A 236 11.04 5.20 -1.27
N TYR A 237 10.48 4.03 -0.92
CA TYR A 237 11.18 2.76 -0.86
C TYR A 237 10.54 1.75 -1.81
N VAL A 238 11.38 0.90 -2.41
CA VAL A 238 10.98 -0.25 -3.23
C VAL A 238 11.67 -1.49 -2.68
N LEU A 239 10.90 -2.50 -2.28
CA LEU A 239 11.39 -3.68 -1.56
C LEU A 239 11.04 -4.97 -2.30
N GLY A 240 12.04 -5.84 -2.43
CA GLY A 240 11.89 -7.22 -2.91
C GLY A 240 11.31 -7.32 -4.32
N GLY A 241 10.47 -8.33 -4.55
CA GLY A 241 9.84 -8.62 -5.83
C GLY A 241 10.62 -9.64 -6.67
N LEU A 242 10.22 -9.76 -7.92
CA LEU A 242 10.84 -10.60 -8.93
C LEU A 242 11.50 -9.69 -9.97
N GLY A 243 12.77 -9.95 -10.28
CA GLY A 243 13.49 -9.25 -11.35
C GLY A 243 12.82 -9.51 -12.69
N ASP A 244 12.61 -8.46 -13.48
CA ASP A 244 11.88 -8.58 -14.75
C ASP A 244 12.64 -9.45 -15.77
N ALA A 245 13.97 -9.30 -15.83
CA ALA A 245 14.80 -9.96 -16.84
C ALA A 245 14.95 -11.48 -16.66
N ASP A 246 14.92 -11.97 -15.42
CA ASP A 246 15.22 -13.37 -15.10
C ASP A 246 14.19 -14.05 -14.19
N GLY A 247 13.14 -13.32 -13.78
CA GLY A 247 12.11 -13.80 -12.87
C GLY A 247 12.62 -14.19 -11.48
N LYS A 248 13.86 -13.83 -11.12
CA LYS A 248 14.44 -14.24 -9.83
C LYS A 248 13.94 -13.37 -8.69
N ALA A 249 13.75 -14.01 -7.55
CA ALA A 249 13.37 -13.33 -6.32
C ALA A 249 14.50 -12.41 -5.83
N LEU A 250 14.11 -11.17 -5.52
CA LEU A 250 15.00 -10.11 -5.05
C LEU A 250 14.83 -9.92 -3.55
N SER A 251 15.95 -9.71 -2.86
CA SER A 251 16.00 -9.16 -1.51
C SER A 251 16.36 -7.67 -1.48
N SER A 252 16.77 -7.11 -2.62
CA SER A 252 17.24 -5.73 -2.73
C SER A 252 16.15 -4.73 -2.34
N VAL A 253 16.59 -3.71 -1.60
CA VAL A 253 15.78 -2.56 -1.23
C VAL A 253 16.42 -1.32 -1.84
N TYR A 254 15.62 -0.51 -2.53
CA TYR A 254 16.05 0.77 -3.06
C TYR A 254 15.25 1.88 -2.39
N PHE A 255 15.87 3.03 -2.18
CA PHE A 255 15.20 4.22 -1.67
C PHE A 255 15.66 5.48 -2.41
N THR A 256 14.80 6.49 -2.43
CA THR A 256 15.11 7.81 -2.95
C THR A 256 14.40 8.89 -2.14
N LYS A 257 14.97 10.08 -2.12
CA LYS A 257 14.37 11.27 -1.50
C LYS A 257 13.56 12.05 -2.52
N THR A 258 12.38 12.48 -2.11
CA THR A 258 11.55 13.42 -2.89
C THR A 258 12.06 14.85 -2.72
N LYS A 259 11.99 15.61 -3.81
CA LYS A 259 12.30 17.04 -3.84
C LYS A 259 11.03 17.88 -3.74
N SER A 260 11.19 19.14 -3.39
CA SER A 260 10.08 20.09 -3.27
C SER A 260 9.25 20.28 -4.55
N ASP A 261 9.86 20.08 -5.72
CA ASP A 261 9.21 20.14 -7.04
C ASP A 261 8.56 18.81 -7.47
N GLY A 262 8.75 17.75 -6.68
CA GLY A 262 8.15 16.43 -6.91
C GLY A 262 9.07 15.48 -7.64
N THR A 263 10.20 15.96 -8.16
CA THR A 263 11.25 15.11 -8.72
C THR A 263 11.95 14.32 -7.61
N LEU A 264 12.79 13.37 -8.01
CA LEU A 264 13.48 12.47 -7.09
C LEU A 264 14.99 12.73 -7.12
N ASP A 265 15.65 12.44 -6.00
CA ASP A 265 17.09 12.19 -6.02
C ASP A 265 17.40 10.86 -6.72
N LEU A 266 18.69 10.61 -6.97
CA LEU A 266 19.13 9.32 -7.46
C LEU A 266 18.75 8.23 -6.44
N TRP A 267 18.27 7.09 -6.96
CA TRP A 267 17.98 5.93 -6.15
C TRP A 267 19.27 5.34 -5.58
N GLN A 268 19.20 4.98 -4.30
CA GLN A 268 20.29 4.36 -3.55
C GLN A 268 19.85 2.97 -3.09
N GLU A 269 20.80 2.05 -2.97
CA GLU A 269 20.55 0.75 -2.37
C GLU A 269 20.57 0.88 -0.83
N ALA A 270 19.57 0.33 -0.17
CA ALA A 270 19.50 0.24 1.28
C ALA A 270 19.87 -1.17 1.76
N THR A 271 19.88 -1.38 3.08
CA THR A 271 20.03 -2.72 3.65
C THR A 271 18.96 -3.68 3.12
N SER A 272 19.43 -4.71 2.41
CA SER A 272 18.58 -5.73 1.80
C SER A 272 17.81 -6.55 2.83
N LEU A 273 16.67 -7.09 2.41
CA LEU A 273 15.89 -8.04 3.20
C LEU A 273 16.74 -9.30 3.51
N PRO A 274 16.60 -9.91 4.70
CA PRO A 274 17.31 -11.16 5.05
C PRO A 274 16.98 -12.33 4.12
N GLU A 275 15.77 -12.34 3.58
CA GLU A 275 15.29 -13.32 2.61
C GLU A 275 14.51 -12.59 1.51
N TRP A 276 14.45 -13.19 0.32
CA TRP A 276 13.66 -12.67 -0.78
C TRP A 276 12.17 -12.67 -0.42
N ARG A 277 11.44 -11.65 -0.87
CA ARG A 277 10.00 -11.52 -0.62
C ARG A 277 9.29 -11.03 -1.87
N THR A 278 8.09 -11.55 -2.11
CA THR A 278 7.22 -11.17 -3.23
C THR A 278 5.96 -10.46 -2.72
N TYR A 279 5.02 -10.15 -3.62
CA TYR A 279 3.78 -9.41 -3.34
C TYR A 279 2.88 -10.08 -2.28
N GLU A 280 3.14 -11.34 -1.93
CA GLU A 280 2.38 -12.07 -0.91
C GLU A 280 2.50 -11.49 0.51
N TYR A 281 3.43 -10.55 0.76
CA TYR A 281 3.66 -9.90 2.06
C TYR A 281 3.20 -8.43 2.10
N GLY A 282 2.79 -7.95 3.27
CA GLY A 282 2.53 -6.53 3.53
C GLY A 282 3.77 -5.80 4.07
N VAL A 283 3.86 -4.49 3.80
CA VAL A 283 4.90 -3.59 4.33
C VAL A 283 4.24 -2.28 4.76
N VAL A 284 4.67 -1.71 5.88
CA VAL A 284 4.12 -0.47 6.43
C VAL A 284 5.17 0.27 7.26
N THR A 285 4.98 1.59 7.40
CA THR A 285 5.70 2.46 8.34
C THR A 285 4.70 3.09 9.33
N PRO A 286 5.02 3.15 10.64
CA PRO A 286 4.23 3.85 11.67
C PRO A 286 3.94 5.32 11.38
#